data_AF-A0ABD0RI13-F1
#
_entry.id   AF-A0ABD0RI13-F1
#
_cell.length_a   1.000
_cell.length_b   1.000
_cell.length_c   1.000
_cell.angle_alpha   90.00
_cell.angle_beta   90.00
_cell.angle_gamma   90.00
#
_symmetry.space_group_name_H-M   'P 1'
#
loop_
_entity.id
_entity.type
_entity.pdbx_description
1 polymer ?
#
loop_
_entity_poly.entity_id
_entity_poly.type
_entity_poly.pdbx_seq_one_letter_code
_entity_poly.pdbx_strand_id
1 'polypeptide(L)' 'KPERKMAKGSGFHLDLLLLVFLGGAASIFGVPWLSAATVRSVTHANALTVMTKGPRPQIERVLEQR' A
#
# COMPACT_ATOMS: atom_id res chain seq x y z
N LYS A 1 2.67 -6.88 -6.39
CA LYS A 1 2.75 -8.36 -6.33
C LYS A 1 1.69 -8.92 -7.27
N PRO A 2 2.09 -9.52 -8.41
CA PRO A 2 1.18 -9.94 -9.48
C PRO A 2 0.13 -10.95 -9.02
N GLU A 3 0.42 -11.73 -7.99
CA GLU A 3 -0.48 -12.71 -7.39
C GLU A 3 -1.75 -12.11 -6.76
N ARG A 4 -1.77 -10.78 -6.50
CA ARG A 4 -2.90 -10.09 -5.85
C ARG A 4 -3.93 -9.52 -6.81
N LYS A 5 -3.75 -9.68 -8.13
CA LYS A 5 -4.71 -9.22 -9.16
C LYS A 5 -5.13 -7.73 -8.98
N MET A 6 -4.14 -6.87 -8.71
CA MET A 6 -4.34 -5.41 -8.57
C MET A 6 -4.55 -4.77 -9.95
N ALA A 7 -5.42 -3.76 -10.05
CA ALA A 7 -5.86 -3.19 -11.32
C ALA A 7 -5.19 -1.85 -11.67
N LYS A 8 -4.89 -0.99 -10.67
CA LYS A 8 -4.44 0.39 -10.88
C LYS A 8 -2.91 0.58 -11.05
N GLY A 9 -2.14 -0.49 -11.20
CA GLY A 9 -0.68 -0.42 -11.34
C GLY A 9 0.02 0.12 -10.07
N SER A 10 1.34 0.34 -10.13
CA SER A 10 2.13 0.84 -8.97
C SER A 10 2.73 2.22 -9.23
N GLY A 11 2.72 3.09 -8.22
CA GLY A 11 3.21 4.48 -8.27
C GLY A 11 4.61 4.70 -7.69
N PHE A 12 5.56 3.76 -7.85
CA PHE A 12 6.83 3.74 -7.10
C PHE A 12 7.62 5.07 -7.12
N HIS A 13 7.76 5.70 -8.27
CA HIS A 13 8.53 6.95 -8.39
C HIS A 13 7.85 8.13 -7.69
N LEU A 14 6.51 8.21 -7.78
CA LEU A 14 5.73 9.23 -7.09
C LEU A 14 5.80 9.02 -5.57
N ASP A 15 5.71 7.77 -5.11
CA ASP A 15 5.81 7.40 -3.70
C ASP A 15 7.16 7.81 -3.12
N LEU A 16 8.25 7.58 -3.86
CA LEU A 16 9.61 7.97 -3.45
C LEU A 16 9.75 9.50 -3.37
N LEU A 17 9.23 10.22 -4.36
CA LEU A 17 9.24 11.68 -4.37
C LEU A 17 8.49 12.25 -3.16
N LEU A 18 7.28 11.74 -2.89
CA LEU A 18 6.47 12.15 -1.74
C LEU A 18 7.16 11.85 -0.41
N LEU A 19 7.76 10.66 -0.28
CA LEU A 19 8.46 10.26 0.94
C LEU A 19 9.60 11.21 1.28
N VAL A 20 10.45 11.52 0.30
CA VAL A 20 11.61 12.42 0.49
C VAL A 20 11.16 13.86 0.71
N PHE A 21 10.17 14.32 -0.05
CA PHE A 21 9.63 15.68 0.10
C PHE A 21 9.02 15.92 1.47
N LEU A 22 8.16 15.01 1.94
CA LEU A 22 7.53 15.10 3.26
C LEU A 22 8.53 14.94 4.40
N GLY A 23 9.52 14.04 4.25
CA GLY A 23 10.63 13.91 5.21
C GLY A 23 11.48 15.18 5.31
N GLY A 24 11.83 15.77 4.17
CA GLY A 24 12.54 17.04 4.10
C GLY A 24 11.76 18.19 4.76
N ALA A 25 10.47 18.29 4.48
CA ALA A 25 9.60 19.28 5.13
C ALA A 25 9.51 19.04 6.66
N ALA A 26 9.29 17.80 7.10
CA ALA A 26 9.21 17.45 8.52
C ALA A 26 10.48 17.81 9.29
N SER A 27 11.65 17.68 8.65
CA SER A 27 12.95 18.08 9.21
C SER A 27 13.01 19.56 9.57
N ILE A 28 12.46 20.42 8.72
CA ILE A 28 12.45 21.88 8.92
C ILE A 28 11.63 22.25 10.16
N PHE A 29 10.54 21.54 10.39
CA PHE A 29 9.63 21.77 11.52
C PHE A 29 9.97 20.94 12.78
N GLY A 30 11.05 20.13 12.76
CA GLY A 30 11.44 19.28 13.88
C GLY A 30 10.50 18.09 14.15
N VAL A 31 9.69 17.69 13.16
CA VAL A 31 8.72 16.59 13.23
C VAL A 31 9.41 15.27 12.82
N PRO A 32 9.08 14.12 13.44
CA PRO A 32 9.65 12.82 13.06
C PRO A 32 9.35 12.45 11.61
N TRP A 33 10.31 11.78 10.98
CA TRP A 33 10.21 11.34 9.59
C TRP A 33 9.46 10.01 9.54
N LEU A 34 8.58 9.86 8.55
CA LEU A 34 7.77 8.66 8.37
C LEU A 34 8.35 7.80 7.24
N SER A 35 8.19 6.48 7.36
CA SER A 35 8.56 5.50 6.35
C SER A 35 7.36 4.61 5.98
N ALA A 36 7.47 3.88 4.87
CA ALA A 36 6.44 2.93 4.47
C ALA A 36 6.31 1.79 5.49
N ALA A 37 5.15 1.67 6.14
CA ALA A 37 4.91 0.68 7.19
C ALA A 37 4.48 -0.67 6.60
N THR A 38 5.43 -1.58 6.40
CA THR A 38 5.23 -2.87 5.71
C THR A 38 4.06 -3.70 6.26
N VAL A 39 4.03 -3.96 7.57
CA VAL A 39 2.96 -4.76 8.21
C VAL A 39 1.60 -4.08 8.03
N ARG A 40 1.52 -2.78 8.29
CA ARG A 40 0.29 -1.99 8.15
C ARG A 40 -0.22 -2.01 6.70
N SER A 41 0.67 -1.84 5.73
CA SER A 41 0.32 -1.86 4.31
C SER A 41 -0.18 -3.24 3.88
N VAL A 42 0.42 -4.32 4.39
CA VAL A 42 -0.04 -5.68 4.10
C VAL A 42 -1.38 -5.97 4.76
N THR A 43 -1.58 -5.61 6.03
CA THR A 43 -2.85 -5.84 6.72
C THR A 43 -4.00 -5.05 6.09
N HIS A 44 -3.74 -3.81 5.69
CA HIS A 44 -4.70 -2.99 4.95
C HIS A 44 -5.06 -3.62 3.60
N ALA A 45 -4.08 -4.06 2.81
CA ALA A 45 -4.33 -4.73 1.54
C ALA A 45 -5.10 -6.05 1.71
N ASN A 46 -4.80 -6.81 2.77
CA ASN A 46 -5.50 -8.06 3.09
C ASN A 46 -6.96 -7.80 3.48
N ALA A 47 -7.24 -6.76 4.25
CA ALA A 47 -8.61 -6.37 4.62
C ALA A 47 -9.47 -6.00 3.40
N LEU A 48 -8.84 -5.54 2.32
CA LEU A 48 -9.49 -5.17 1.05
C LEU A 48 -9.47 -6.30 0.01
N THR A 49 -8.95 -7.48 0.37
CA THR A 49 -8.87 -8.63 -0.54
C THR A 49 -10.19 -9.41 -0.52
N VAL A 50 -10.81 -9.57 -1.69
CA VAL A 50 -12.00 -10.42 -1.86
C VAL A 50 -11.56 -11.81 -2.28
N MET A 51 -12.05 -12.82 -1.56
CA MET A 51 -11.75 -14.23 -1.82
C MET A 51 -12.99 -14.98 -2.33
N THR A 52 -12.77 -16.00 -3.15
CA THR A 52 -13.84 -16.88 -3.64
C THR A 52 -14.43 -17.72 -2.50
N LYS A 53 -15.70 -18.11 -2.65
CA LYS A 53 -16.40 -19.01 -1.72
C LYS A 53 -16.07 -20.47 -2.08
N GLY A 54 -15.66 -21.28 -1.11
CA GLY A 54 -15.43 -22.72 -1.29
C GLY A 54 -14.34 -23.30 -0.38
N PRO A 55 -14.06 -24.61 -0.50
CA PRO A 55 -13.10 -25.30 0.36
C PRO A 55 -11.63 -24.88 0.13
N ARG A 56 -11.33 -24.21 -0.99
CA ARG A 56 -10.02 -23.61 -1.29
C ARG A 56 -10.20 -22.17 -1.79
N PRO A 57 -10.30 -21.19 -0.90
CA PRO A 57 -10.53 -19.80 -1.29
C PRO A 57 -9.32 -19.25 -2.05
N GLN A 58 -9.55 -18.64 -3.21
CA GLN A 58 -8.54 -17.97 -4.02
C GLN A 58 -8.80 -16.47 -4.06
N ILE A 59 -7.76 -15.67 -4.31
CA ILE A 59 -7.88 -14.22 -4.45
C ILE A 59 -8.64 -13.92 -5.76
N GLU A 60 -9.79 -13.27 -5.65
CA GLU A 60 -10.60 -12.84 -6.79
C GLU A 60 -10.13 -11.47 -7.28
N ARG A 61 -10.07 -10.50 -6.37
CA ARG A 61 -9.62 -9.11 -6.61
C ARG A 61 -9.27 -8.41 -5.31
N VAL A 62 -8.56 -7.29 -5.39
CA VAL A 62 -8.35 -6.37 -4.27
C VAL A 62 -9.08 -5.06 -4.56
N LEU A 63 -9.84 -4.57 -3.59
CA LEU A 63 -10.54 -3.29 -3.71
C LEU A 63 -9.55 -2.13 -3.51
N GLU A 64 -9.26 -1.38 -4.57
CA GLU A 64 -8.30 -0.27 -4.53
C GLU A 64 -9.00 1.06 -4.21
N GLN A 65 -9.06 1.39 -2.92
CA GLN A 65 -9.57 2.66 -2.39
C GLN A 65 -8.47 3.75 -2.46
N ARG A 66 -8.85 5.00 -2.69
CA ARG A 66 -7.97 6.18 -2.69
C ARG A 66 -8.33 7.10 -1.55
#